data_AF-A0A367FQP6-F1
#
_entry.id   AF-A0A367FQP6-F1
#
_cell.length_a   1.000
_cell.length_b   1.000
_cell.length_c   1.000
_cell.angle_alpha   90.00
_cell.angle_beta   90.00
_cell.angle_gamma   90.00
#
_symmetry.space_group_name_H-M   'P 1'
#
loop_
_entity.id
_entity.type
_entity.pdbx_description
1 polymer ?
#
loop_
_entity_poly.entity_id
_entity_poly.type
_entity_poly.pdbx_seq_one_letter_code
_entity_poly.pdbx_strand_id
1 'polypeptide(L)' 'MAFPAACDRLKAAMGALPLHEQSNPFVAALVELVTLQQGRTGFVTLPEFTEVLDRHFPT' A
#
# COMPACT_ATOMS: atom_id res chain seq x y z
N MET A 1 -6.92 -6.10 -17.90
CA MET A 1 -6.91 -6.00 -16.42
C MET A 1 -6.25 -4.70 -16.00
N ALA A 2 -7.02 -3.68 -15.59
CA ALA A 2 -6.47 -2.36 -15.29
C ALA A 2 -5.81 -2.27 -13.90
N PHE A 3 -6.26 -3.11 -12.95
CA PHE A 3 -5.85 -3.02 -11.56
C PHE A 3 -4.37 -3.43 -11.31
N PRO A 4 -3.86 -4.59 -11.81
CA PRO A 4 -2.44 -4.93 -11.64
C PRO A 4 -1.50 -3.86 -12.22
N ALA A 5 -1.81 -3.36 -13.42
CA ALA A 5 -1.05 -2.28 -14.05
C ALA A 5 -1.12 -0.95 -13.29
N ALA A 6 -2.21 -0.69 -12.56
CA ALA A 6 -2.29 0.46 -11.65
C ALA A 6 -1.41 0.27 -10.40
N CYS A 7 -1.37 -0.95 -9.84
CA CYS A 7 -0.50 -1.29 -8.71
C CYS A 7 0.99 -1.14 -9.08
N ASP A 8 1.37 -1.60 -10.26
CA ASP A 8 2.75 -1.50 -10.73
C ASP A 8 3.18 -0.02 -10.94
N ARG A 9 2.28 0.82 -11.47
CA ARG A 9 2.51 2.27 -11.58
C ARG A 9 2.67 2.94 -10.22
N LEU A 10 1.88 2.55 -9.22
CA LEU A 10 2.04 3.05 -7.85
C LEU A 10 3.41 2.68 -7.28
N LYS A 11 3.82 1.40 -7.41
CA LYS A 11 5.12 0.93 -6.92
C LYS A 11 6.28 1.63 -7.61
N ALA A 12 6.17 1.88 -8.92
CA ALA A 12 7.14 2.67 -9.67
C ALA A 12 7.20 4.12 -9.18
N ALA A 13 6.06 4.76 -8.92
CA ALA A 13 6.00 6.11 -8.38
C ALA A 13 6.62 6.20 -6.98
N MET A 14 6.36 5.23 -6.11
CA MET A 14 7.02 5.12 -4.79
C MET A 14 8.54 5.00 -4.94
N GLY A 15 9.02 4.14 -5.85
CA GLY A 15 10.46 3.97 -6.09
C GLY A 15 11.17 5.23 -6.61
N ALA A 16 10.43 6.19 -7.17
CA ALA A 16 10.95 7.47 -7.64
C ALA A 16 11.00 8.55 -6.53
N LEU A 17 10.38 8.32 -5.37
CA LEU A 17 10.42 9.27 -4.26
C LEU A 17 11.81 9.29 -3.60
N PRO A 18 12.24 10.41 -3.01
CA PRO A 18 13.38 10.43 -2.10
C PRO A 18 13.23 9.41 -0.97
N LEU A 19 14.33 8.79 -0.52
CA LEU A 19 14.30 7.73 0.51
C LEU A 19 13.55 8.12 1.79
N HIS A 20 13.66 9.39 2.21
CA HIS A 20 12.97 9.89 3.41
C HIS A 20 11.44 9.96 3.22
N GLU A 21 10.96 10.14 1.98
CA GLU A 21 9.53 10.11 1.65
C GLU A 21 9.02 8.69 1.45
N GLN A 22 9.86 7.76 0.95
CA GLN A 22 9.50 6.34 0.89
C GLN A 22 9.25 5.76 2.29
N SER A 23 9.95 6.29 3.29
CA SER A 23 9.81 5.92 4.69
C SER A 23 8.61 6.58 5.38
N ASN A 24 7.87 7.43 4.67
CA ASN A 24 6.70 8.11 5.22
C ASN A 24 5.59 7.08 5.52
N PRO A 25 5.02 7.05 6.74
CA PRO A 25 4.01 6.05 7.12
C PRO A 25 2.76 6.07 6.23
N PHE A 26 2.40 7.22 5.65
CA PHE A 26 1.31 7.30 4.67
C PHE A 26 1.64 6.57 3.36
N VAL A 27 2.87 6.75 2.85
CA VAL A 27 3.33 6.09 1.62
C VAL A 27 3.43 4.59 1.86
N ALA A 28 4.03 4.18 2.99
CA ALA A 28 4.18 2.79 3.37
C ALA A 28 2.82 2.07 3.54
N ALA A 29 1.86 2.68 4.24
CA ALA A 29 0.53 2.12 4.42
C ALA A 29 -0.22 1.95 3.09
N LEU A 30 -0.17 2.95 2.20
CA LEU A 30 -0.82 2.88 0.88
C LEU A 30 -0.24 1.75 0.03
N VAL A 31 1.09 1.63 0.00
CA VAL A 31 1.78 0.58 -0.76
C VAL A 31 1.44 -0.81 -0.23
N GLU A 32 1.36 -0.97 1.09
CA GLU A 32 0.97 -2.23 1.71
C GLU A 32 -0.47 -2.62 1.35
N LEU A 33 -1.44 -1.70 1.51
CA LEU A 33 -2.85 -1.93 1.17
C LEU A 33 -3.03 -2.35 -0.29
N VAL A 34 -2.35 -1.66 -1.21
CA VAL A 34 -2.43 -1.97 -2.65
C VAL A 34 -1.75 -3.31 -2.97
N THR A 35 -0.65 -3.63 -2.28
CA THR A 35 0.03 -4.93 -2.44
C THR A 35 -0.84 -6.08 -1.94
N LEU A 36 -1.51 -5.92 -0.78
CA LEU A 36 -2.48 -6.89 -0.26
C LEU A 36 -3.63 -7.11 -1.25
N GLN A 37 -4.16 -6.03 -1.82
CA GLN A 37 -5.26 -6.10 -2.80
C GLN A 37 -4.84 -6.77 -4.11
N GLN A 38 -3.60 -6.56 -4.58
CA GLN A 38 -3.08 -7.15 -5.83
C GLN A 38 -2.93 -8.68 -5.74
N GLY A 39 -2.60 -9.21 -4.57
CA GLY A 39 -2.40 -10.65 -4.36
C GLY A 39 -3.68 -11.47 -4.19
N ARG A 40 -4.86 -10.86 -4.37
CA ARG A 40 -6.16 -11.46 -3.98
C ARG A 40 -7.14 -11.57 -5.13
N THR A 41 -7.98 -12.60 -5.06
CA THR A 41 -9.19 -12.77 -5.90
C THR A 41 -10.43 -12.05 -5.33
N GLY A 42 -10.29 -11.35 -4.21
CA GLY A 42 -11.34 -10.57 -3.53
C GLY A 42 -10.81 -9.24 -2.97
N PHE A 43 -11.51 -8.61 -2.03
CA PHE A 43 -11.13 -7.31 -1.47
C PHE A 43 -10.36 -7.43 -0.14
N VAL A 44 -9.56 -6.41 0.18
CA VAL A 44 -9.08 -6.18 1.54
C VAL A 44 -10.28 -5.91 2.45
N THR A 45 -10.35 -6.61 3.58
CA THR A 45 -11.44 -6.49 4.55
C THR A 45 -11.17 -5.38 5.58
N LEU A 46 -12.21 -4.92 6.29
CA LEU A 46 -12.05 -3.89 7.32
C LEU A 46 -11.09 -4.27 8.45
N PRO A 47 -11.09 -5.50 8.98
CA PRO A 47 -10.10 -5.91 9.98
C PRO A 47 -8.67 -5.79 9.47
N GLU A 48 -8.39 -6.29 8.25
CA GLU A 48 -7.05 -6.23 7.66
C GLU A 48 -6.62 -4.80 7.35
N PHE A 49 -7.56 -3.98 6.89
CA PHE A 49 -7.31 -2.55 6.69
C PHE A 49 -6.90 -1.88 8.01
N THR A 50 -7.60 -2.22 9.10
CA THR A 50 -7.33 -1.70 10.45
C THR A 50 -5.95 -2.17 10.92
N GLU A 51 -5.61 -3.45 10.74
CA GLU A 51 -4.27 -3.96 11.09
C GLU A 51 -3.14 -3.24 10.35
N VAL A 52 -3.34 -2.87 9.08
CA VAL A 52 -2.36 -2.05 8.35
C VAL A 52 -2.27 -0.66 8.94
N LEU A 53 -3.39 -0.01 9.26
CA LEU A 53 -3.37 1.31 9.88
C LEU A 53 -2.67 1.29 11.24
N ASP A 54 -2.99 0.34 12.11
CA ASP A 54 -2.40 0.22 13.44
C ASP A 54 -0.88 0.03 13.38
N ARG A 55 -0.38 -0.67 12.34
CA ARG A 55 1.06 -0.89 12.15
C ARG A 55 1.82 0.38 11.76
N HIS A 56 1.22 1.23 10.91
CA HIS A 56 1.87 2.44 10.38
C HIS A 56 1.57 3.69 11.21
N PHE A 57 0.51 3.68 12.01
CA PHE A 57 0.06 4.80 12.84
C PHE A 57 -0.21 4.34 14.29
N PRO A 58 0.82 3.86 15.02
CA PRO A 58 0.65 3.43 16.39
C PRO A 58 0.29 4.61 17.31
N THR A 59 -0.58 4.35 18.29
CA THR A 59 -1.00 5.33 19.31
C THR A 59 0.00 5.45 20.44
#